data_AF-K9MI95-F1
#
_entry.id   AF-K9MI95-F1
#
_cell.length_a   1.000
_cell.length_b   1.000
_cell.length_c   1.000
_cell.angle_alpha   90.00
_cell.angle_beta   90.00
_cell.angle_gamma   90.00
#
_symmetry.space_group_name_H-M   'P 1'
#
loop_
_entity.id
_entity.type
_entity.pdbx_description
1 polymer ?
#
loop_
_entity_poly.entity_id
_entity_poly.type
_entity_poly.pdbx_seq_one_letter_code
_entity_poly.pdbx_strand_id
1 'polypeptide(L)'
;LVDGSSLAVAVVLNSIPKDTTQVVFRGNFSKVANSLALALCHKGIQVAVSRQGDYQKLKSVLESTEDQDKLIISKTYSQKVWLVGDGLSKEEELKASKGTLIIPYSHFPPNKVRKDCFYYSTPAMLTPKHLENVDSCENWLPRRVMSAWRIAGILHGLEGWNMNECGNDMFNIDKIWQASLQH
;
A
#
# COMPACT_ATOMS: atom_id res chain seq x y z
N LEU A 1 -2.82 5.81 20.21
CA LEU A 1 -3.76 5.50 19.11
C LEU A 1 -2.94 5.00 17.93
N VAL A 2 -3.32 3.87 17.34
CA VAL A 2 -2.62 3.25 16.20
C VAL A 2 -3.65 2.98 15.11
N ASP A 3 -3.52 3.68 13.97
CA ASP A 3 -4.38 3.51 12.78
C ASP A 3 -3.89 2.39 11.84
N GLY A 4 -2.65 1.94 12.03
CA GLY A 4 -2.03 0.79 11.36
C GLY A 4 -1.59 1.04 9.91
N SER A 5 -1.50 2.29 9.50
CA SER A 5 -0.96 2.73 8.20
C SER A 5 0.43 2.17 7.89
N SER A 6 1.29 1.99 8.89
CA SER A 6 2.70 1.64 8.76
C SER A 6 2.87 0.18 8.39
N LEU A 7 2.10 -0.71 9.03
CA LEU A 7 2.05 -2.10 8.61
C LEU A 7 1.33 -2.24 7.27
N ALA A 8 0.29 -1.44 6.99
CA ALA A 8 -0.36 -1.45 5.69
C ALA A 8 0.64 -1.09 4.56
N VAL A 9 1.43 -0.02 4.74
CA VAL A 9 2.51 0.36 3.81
C VAL A 9 3.53 -0.78 3.69
N ALA A 10 3.98 -1.36 4.80
CA ALA A 10 4.92 -2.47 4.80
C ALA A 10 4.41 -3.67 3.98
N VAL A 11 3.14 -4.06 4.17
CA VAL A 11 2.53 -5.18 3.44
C VAL A 11 2.48 -4.88 1.94
N VAL A 12 2.10 -3.66 1.53
CA VAL A 12 2.08 -3.29 0.11
C VAL A 12 3.48 -3.34 -0.49
N LEU A 13 4.48 -2.74 0.18
CA LEU A 13 5.87 -2.77 -0.28
C LEU A 13 6.39 -4.19 -0.49
N ASN A 14 6.08 -5.10 0.44
CA ASN A 14 6.50 -6.50 0.36
C ASN A 14 5.64 -7.36 -0.59
N SER A 15 4.51 -6.84 -1.07
CA SER A 15 3.66 -7.49 -2.08
C SER A 15 4.10 -7.18 -3.52
N ILE A 16 4.96 -6.17 -3.71
CA ILE A 16 5.46 -5.78 -5.03
C ILE A 16 6.50 -6.82 -5.51
N PRO A 17 6.42 -7.32 -6.75
CA PRO A 17 7.43 -8.23 -7.29
C PRO A 17 8.83 -7.61 -7.26
N LYS A 18 9.85 -8.40 -6.90
CA LYS A 18 11.23 -7.91 -6.66
C LYS A 18 11.86 -7.18 -7.85
N ASP A 19 11.52 -7.56 -9.07
CA ASP A 19 12.09 -6.97 -10.30
C ASP A 19 11.30 -5.74 -10.79
N THR A 20 10.40 -5.21 -9.98
CA THR A 20 9.59 -4.03 -10.34
C THR A 20 10.44 -2.77 -10.28
N THR A 21 10.66 -2.15 -11.44
CA THR A 21 11.38 -0.87 -11.55
C THR A 21 10.47 0.34 -11.62
N GLN A 22 9.21 0.15 -12.00
CA GLN A 22 8.21 1.21 -12.09
C GLN A 22 6.83 0.73 -11.62
N VAL A 23 6.12 1.59 -10.94
CA VAL A 23 4.72 1.38 -10.53
C VAL A 23 3.85 2.57 -10.97
N VAL A 24 2.56 2.33 -11.17
CA VAL A 24 1.58 3.42 -11.32
C VAL A 24 0.82 3.60 -10.03
N PHE A 25 0.70 4.85 -9.58
CA PHE A 25 -0.10 5.24 -8.43
C PHE A 25 -1.46 5.80 -8.87
N ARG A 26 -2.55 5.22 -8.37
CA ARG A 26 -3.93 5.65 -8.64
C ARG A 26 -4.76 5.77 -7.37
N GLY A 27 -5.84 6.53 -7.45
CA GLY A 27 -6.77 6.78 -6.36
C GLY A 27 -6.42 8.07 -5.62
N ASN A 28 -6.79 8.13 -4.35
CA ASN A 28 -6.59 9.26 -3.45
C ASN A 28 -5.19 9.19 -2.81
N PHE A 29 -4.56 10.36 -2.68
CA PHE A 29 -3.25 10.51 -2.05
C PHE A 29 -3.39 10.79 -0.56
N SER A 30 -3.58 9.72 0.21
CA SER A 30 -3.65 9.72 1.68
C SER A 30 -2.25 9.65 2.33
N LYS A 31 -2.17 9.68 3.67
CA LYS A 31 -0.95 9.40 4.45
C LYS A 31 -0.26 8.10 4.00
N VAL A 32 -1.02 7.02 3.79
CA VAL A 32 -0.53 5.73 3.31
C VAL A 32 0.07 5.88 1.91
N ALA A 33 -0.64 6.56 1.00
CA ALA A 33 -0.17 6.78 -0.37
C ALA A 33 1.16 7.55 -0.40
N ASN A 34 1.25 8.63 0.37
CA ASN A 34 2.44 9.47 0.46
C ASN A 34 3.63 8.69 1.03
N SER A 35 3.41 7.96 2.12
CA SER A 35 4.46 7.15 2.77
C SER A 35 4.93 6.02 1.87
N LEU A 36 4.02 5.39 1.13
CA LEU A 36 4.33 4.34 0.17
C LEU A 36 5.12 4.89 -1.02
N ALA A 37 4.73 6.04 -1.58
CA ALA A 37 5.47 6.71 -2.65
C ALA A 37 6.89 7.08 -2.22
N LEU A 38 7.04 7.66 -1.02
CA LEU A 38 8.34 7.98 -0.42
C LEU A 38 9.23 6.73 -0.31
N ALA A 39 8.70 5.66 0.30
CA ALA A 39 9.44 4.42 0.48
C ALA A 39 9.85 3.76 -0.85
N LEU A 40 9.05 3.91 -1.91
CA LEU A 40 9.37 3.40 -3.25
C LEU A 40 10.46 4.23 -3.92
N CYS A 41 10.37 5.56 -3.84
CA CYS A 41 11.39 6.45 -4.37
C CYS A 41 12.75 6.19 -3.69
N HIS A 42 12.77 6.05 -2.36
CA HIS A 42 13.97 5.69 -1.59
C HIS A 42 14.57 4.34 -2.03
N LYS A 43 13.72 3.39 -2.46
CA LYS A 43 14.15 2.09 -3.01
C LYS A 43 14.57 2.17 -4.49
N GLY A 44 14.56 3.36 -5.08
CA GLY A 44 14.94 3.61 -6.47
C GLY A 44 13.87 3.23 -7.51
N ILE A 45 12.66 2.87 -7.07
CA ILE A 45 11.53 2.50 -7.94
C ILE A 45 10.85 3.77 -8.44
N GLN A 46 10.59 3.85 -9.74
CA GLN A 46 9.90 5.01 -10.29
C GLN A 46 8.39 4.96 -9.99
N VAL A 47 7.87 6.06 -9.48
CA VAL A 47 6.45 6.23 -9.15
C VAL A 47 5.81 7.06 -10.24
N ALA A 48 4.97 6.43 -11.05
CA ALA A 48 4.24 7.09 -12.12
C ALA A 48 2.87 7.58 -11.66
N VAL A 49 2.60 8.87 -11.83
CA VAL A 49 1.30 9.50 -11.59
C VAL A 49 0.79 10.19 -12.84
N SER A 50 -0.53 10.27 -13.03
CA SER A 50 -1.08 10.84 -14.28
C SER A 50 -1.63 12.26 -14.15
N ARG A 51 -1.97 12.69 -12.92
CA ARG A 51 -2.59 14.00 -12.67
C ARG A 51 -1.55 14.96 -12.13
N GLN A 52 -1.46 16.15 -12.72
CA GLN A 52 -0.48 17.17 -12.31
C GLN A 52 -0.63 17.54 -10.83
N GLY A 53 -1.86 17.66 -10.34
CA GLY A 53 -2.11 17.99 -8.93
C GLY A 53 -1.55 16.93 -7.97
N ASP A 54 -1.67 15.65 -8.31
CA ASP A 54 -1.14 14.56 -7.49
C ASP A 54 0.38 14.50 -7.54
N TYR A 55 0.96 14.76 -8.71
CA TYR A 55 2.40 14.91 -8.85
C TYR A 55 2.95 16.00 -7.93
N GLN A 56 2.34 17.19 -7.92
CA GLN A 56 2.79 18.28 -7.05
C GLN A 56 2.64 17.94 -5.56
N LYS A 57 1.54 17.28 -5.17
CA LYS A 57 1.34 16.82 -3.79
C LYS A 57 2.40 15.83 -3.35
N LEU A 58 2.68 14.80 -4.16
CA LEU A 58 3.74 13.85 -3.84
C LEU A 58 5.11 14.51 -3.84
N LYS A 59 5.40 15.37 -4.82
CA LYS A 59 6.66 16.07 -4.92
C LYS A 59 6.95 16.92 -3.68
N SER A 60 5.92 17.55 -3.08
CA SER A 60 6.09 18.32 -1.83
C SER A 60 6.41 17.47 -0.59
N VAL A 61 6.17 16.16 -0.63
CA VAL A 61 6.49 15.22 0.46
C VAL A 61 7.90 14.64 0.28
N LEU A 62 8.43 14.62 -0.94
CA LEU A 62 9.77 14.11 -1.24
C LEU A 62 10.82 15.18 -0.92
N GLU A 63 11.63 14.93 0.10
CA GLU A 63 12.62 15.90 0.60
C GLU A 63 13.89 15.97 -0.27
N SER A 64 14.35 14.82 -0.80
CA SER A 64 15.58 14.74 -1.60
C SER A 64 15.32 14.90 -3.10
N THR A 65 16.28 15.49 -3.81
CA THR A 65 16.21 15.61 -5.28
C THR A 65 16.28 14.25 -5.98
N GLU A 66 17.06 13.32 -5.43
CA GLU A 66 17.19 11.96 -5.98
C GLU A 66 15.86 11.20 -5.95
N ASP A 67 15.07 11.38 -4.88
CA ASP A 67 13.74 10.78 -4.75
C ASP A 67 12.70 11.47 -5.63
N GLN A 68 12.82 12.78 -5.80
CA GLN A 68 11.98 13.54 -6.73
C GLN A 68 12.19 13.09 -8.18
N ASP A 69 13.40 12.70 -8.57
CA ASP A 69 13.71 12.17 -9.90
C ASP A 69 13.06 10.79 -10.16
N LYS A 70 12.67 10.07 -9.10
CA LYS A 70 11.90 8.82 -9.21
C LYS A 70 10.41 9.07 -9.43
N LEU A 71 9.91 10.26 -9.13
CA LEU A 71 8.52 10.63 -9.39
C LEU A 71 8.38 11.10 -10.85
N ILE A 72 7.52 10.44 -11.62
CA ILE A 72 7.32 10.76 -13.04
C ILE A 72 5.85 11.01 -13.36
N ILE A 73 5.59 11.92 -14.30
CA ILE A 73 4.27 12.10 -14.89
C ILE A 73 4.15 11.15 -16.07
N SER A 74 3.25 10.17 -15.97
CA SER A 74 2.96 9.24 -17.06
C SER A 74 1.51 9.36 -17.48
N LYS A 75 1.31 9.63 -18.78
CA LYS A 75 -0.01 9.53 -19.45
C LYS A 75 -0.21 8.16 -20.10
N THR A 76 0.86 7.37 -20.18
CA THR A 76 0.86 6.00 -20.67
C THR A 76 0.75 5.03 -19.49
N TYR A 77 0.04 3.93 -19.71
CA TYR A 77 -0.39 2.98 -18.67
C TYR A 77 0.23 1.59 -18.91
N SER A 78 1.49 1.54 -19.34
CA SER A 78 2.20 0.31 -19.71
C SER A 78 2.83 -0.42 -18.51
N GLN A 79 2.82 0.17 -17.33
CA GLN A 79 3.37 -0.41 -16.11
C GLN A 79 2.52 -1.61 -15.68
N LYS A 80 3.22 -2.71 -15.32
CA LYS A 80 2.60 -3.98 -14.94
C LYS A 80 2.12 -4.01 -13.49
N VAL A 81 2.51 -3.05 -12.67
CA VAL A 81 2.14 -2.97 -11.24
C VAL A 81 1.45 -1.65 -10.97
N TRP A 82 0.23 -1.74 -10.45
CA TRP A 82 -0.61 -0.61 -10.10
C TRP A 82 -0.89 -0.64 -8.61
N LEU A 83 -0.54 0.46 -7.94
CA LEU A 83 -0.84 0.71 -6.55
C LEU A 83 -2.10 1.58 -6.51
N VAL A 84 -3.19 1.02 -5.97
CA VAL A 84 -4.51 1.63 -6.07
C VAL A 84 -5.11 1.94 -4.71
N GLY A 85 -5.56 3.18 -4.52
CA GLY A 85 -6.31 3.61 -3.34
C GLY A 85 -7.78 3.82 -3.63
N ASP A 86 -8.48 4.32 -2.61
CA ASP A 86 -9.87 4.77 -2.75
C ASP A 86 -9.99 5.86 -3.82
N GLY A 87 -11.15 5.97 -4.46
CA GLY A 87 -11.41 6.99 -5.49
C GLY A 87 -10.85 6.65 -6.87
N LEU A 88 -10.33 5.43 -7.10
CA LEU A 88 -10.08 4.94 -8.46
C LEU A 88 -11.41 4.81 -9.22
N SER A 89 -11.53 5.50 -10.36
CA SER A 89 -12.73 5.39 -11.21
C SER A 89 -12.66 4.14 -12.11
N LYS A 90 -13.83 3.68 -12.55
CA LYS A 90 -13.93 2.52 -13.47
C LYS A 90 -13.20 2.80 -14.79
N GLU A 91 -13.33 4.02 -15.30
CA GLU A 91 -12.70 4.48 -16.55
C GLU A 91 -11.18 4.56 -16.41
N GLU A 92 -10.67 4.88 -15.22
CA GLU A 92 -9.23 4.88 -14.94
C GLU A 92 -8.67 3.47 -14.87
N GLU A 93 -9.37 2.56 -14.19
CA GLU A 93 -8.98 1.16 -14.06
C GLU A 93 -8.98 0.42 -15.41
N LEU A 94 -9.93 0.74 -16.29
CA LEU A 94 -10.01 0.14 -17.63
C LEU A 94 -8.80 0.45 -18.53
N LYS A 95 -7.99 1.46 -18.17
CA LYS A 95 -6.74 1.81 -18.89
C LYS A 95 -5.58 0.91 -18.50
N ALA A 96 -5.70 0.10 -17.44
CA ALA A 96 -4.70 -0.89 -17.10
C ALA A 96 -4.53 -1.90 -18.23
N SER A 97 -3.28 -2.23 -18.53
CA SER A 97 -2.95 -3.23 -19.54
C SER A 97 -3.36 -4.63 -19.09
N LYS A 98 -3.62 -5.54 -20.04
CA LYS A 98 -3.89 -6.95 -19.73
C LYS A 98 -2.75 -7.55 -18.88
N GLY A 99 -3.12 -8.28 -17.83
CA GLY A 99 -2.17 -8.93 -16.92
C GLY A 99 -1.55 -7.99 -15.89
N THR A 100 -2.04 -6.75 -15.75
CA THR A 100 -1.59 -5.83 -14.71
C THR A 100 -1.88 -6.40 -13.32
N LEU A 101 -0.91 -6.29 -12.41
CA LEU A 101 -1.07 -6.55 -10.99
C LEU A 101 -1.63 -5.29 -10.31
N ILE A 102 -2.83 -5.40 -9.76
CA ILE A 102 -3.49 -4.34 -9.01
C ILE A 102 -3.37 -4.65 -7.53
N ILE A 103 -2.54 -3.87 -6.84
CA ILE A 103 -2.24 -3.99 -5.42
C ILE A 103 -2.89 -2.81 -4.70
N PRO A 104 -3.98 -3.04 -3.94
CA PRO A 104 -4.61 -1.97 -3.21
C PRO A 104 -3.77 -1.52 -2.00
N TYR A 105 -3.84 -0.24 -1.67
CA TYR A 105 -3.31 0.32 -0.42
C TYR A 105 -4.43 0.94 0.45
N SER A 106 -5.69 0.82 0.03
CA SER A 106 -6.88 1.28 0.75
C SER A 106 -7.40 0.25 1.75
N HIS A 107 -8.22 0.71 2.71
CA HIS A 107 -8.94 -0.17 3.63
C HIS A 107 -9.94 -1.07 2.92
N PHE A 108 -10.65 -0.53 1.93
CA PHE A 108 -11.66 -1.27 1.17
C PHE A 108 -11.08 -1.79 -0.15
N PRO A 109 -11.49 -2.97 -0.60
CA PRO A 109 -11.04 -3.52 -1.87
C PRO A 109 -11.54 -2.65 -3.03
N PRO A 110 -10.74 -2.48 -4.09
CA PRO A 110 -11.17 -1.77 -5.28
C PRO A 110 -12.25 -2.58 -6.00
N ASN A 111 -13.01 -1.91 -6.86
CA ASN A 111 -13.83 -2.59 -7.84
C ASN A 111 -12.93 -3.43 -8.76
N LYS A 112 -13.41 -4.60 -9.18
CA LYS A 112 -12.70 -5.49 -10.12
C LYS A 112 -13.31 -5.36 -11.51
N VAL A 113 -13.19 -4.18 -12.12
CA VAL A 113 -13.79 -3.83 -13.40
C VAL A 113 -13.02 -4.49 -14.55
N ARG A 114 -11.69 -4.46 -14.50
CA ARG A 114 -10.82 -5.01 -15.56
C ARG A 114 -10.55 -6.50 -15.31
N LYS A 115 -11.32 -7.38 -15.96
CA LYS A 115 -11.35 -8.84 -15.69
C LYS A 115 -10.05 -9.61 -16.03
N ASP A 116 -9.22 -9.08 -16.90
CA ASP A 116 -7.95 -9.69 -17.34
C ASP A 116 -6.73 -9.13 -16.58
N CYS A 117 -6.95 -8.52 -15.42
CA CYS A 117 -5.94 -8.11 -14.45
C CYS A 117 -5.97 -9.00 -13.20
N PHE A 118 -4.88 -9.01 -12.44
CA PHE A 118 -4.78 -9.74 -11.19
C PHE A 118 -4.97 -8.78 -10.01
N TYR A 119 -5.90 -9.10 -9.12
CA TYR A 119 -6.22 -8.25 -7.97
C TYR A 119 -5.76 -8.90 -6.69
N TYR A 120 -4.93 -8.17 -5.94
CA TYR A 120 -4.54 -8.56 -4.61
C TYR A 120 -5.67 -8.18 -3.63
N SER A 121 -5.66 -8.78 -2.45
CA SER A 121 -6.47 -8.31 -1.34
C SER A 121 -5.97 -6.96 -0.82
N THR A 122 -6.81 -6.24 -0.08
CA THR A 122 -6.36 -5.13 0.77
C THR A 122 -5.24 -5.60 1.70
N PRO A 123 -4.30 -4.71 2.10
CA PRO A 123 -3.17 -5.03 2.96
C PRO A 123 -3.55 -5.92 4.15
N ALA A 124 -3.16 -7.18 4.08
CA ALA A 124 -3.55 -8.18 5.06
C ALA A 124 -2.48 -9.26 5.15
N MET A 125 -2.46 -9.97 6.28
CA MET A 125 -1.52 -11.04 6.53
C MET A 125 -2.25 -12.28 7.03
N LEU A 126 -1.65 -13.45 6.78
CA LEU A 126 -2.10 -14.70 7.37
C LEU A 126 -1.84 -14.67 8.87
N THR A 127 -2.83 -15.07 9.66
CA THR A 127 -2.68 -15.14 11.11
C THR A 127 -1.88 -16.37 11.52
N PRO A 128 -1.11 -16.29 12.62
CA PRO A 128 -0.41 -17.43 13.19
C PRO A 128 -1.37 -18.60 13.49
N LYS A 129 -0.87 -19.83 13.43
CA LYS A 129 -1.70 -21.03 13.67
C LYS A 129 -2.29 -21.10 15.07
N HIS A 130 -1.62 -20.48 16.05
CA HIS A 130 -2.06 -20.45 17.44
C HIS A 130 -3.13 -19.38 17.71
N LEU A 131 -3.36 -18.45 16.78
CA LEU A 131 -4.45 -17.48 16.89
C LEU A 131 -5.74 -18.11 16.37
N GLU A 132 -6.50 -18.69 17.29
CA GLU A 132 -7.74 -19.40 17.01
C GLU A 132 -8.94 -18.45 16.89
N ASN A 133 -10.05 -18.95 16.35
CA ASN A 133 -11.33 -18.25 16.23
C ASN A 133 -11.28 -16.95 15.41
N VAL A 134 -10.34 -16.82 14.47
CA VAL A 134 -10.32 -15.75 13.46
C VAL A 134 -11.05 -16.22 12.21
N ASP A 135 -12.36 -16.01 12.20
CA ASP A 135 -13.22 -16.32 11.05
C ASP A 135 -12.96 -15.37 9.88
N SER A 136 -13.22 -14.09 10.03
CA SER A 136 -12.91 -13.09 9.02
C SER A 136 -12.75 -11.74 9.71
N CYS A 137 -11.59 -11.12 9.54
CA CYS A 137 -11.33 -9.79 10.12
C CYS A 137 -12.16 -8.70 9.42
N GLU A 138 -12.32 -8.84 8.11
CA GLU A 138 -13.17 -8.01 7.27
C GLU A 138 -13.90 -8.90 6.28
N ASN A 139 -15.17 -8.59 5.97
CA ASN A 139 -16.04 -9.44 5.15
C ASN A 139 -15.49 -9.85 3.76
N TRP A 140 -14.46 -9.17 3.25
CA TRP A 140 -13.80 -9.48 1.98
C TRP A 140 -12.48 -10.27 2.11
N LEU A 141 -12.02 -10.54 3.34
CA LEU A 141 -10.80 -11.31 3.61
C LEU A 141 -11.13 -12.80 3.87
N PRO A 142 -10.24 -13.71 3.45
CA PRO A 142 -10.39 -15.14 3.73
C PRO A 142 -10.31 -15.45 5.23
N ARG A 143 -10.65 -16.70 5.57
CA ARG A 143 -10.39 -17.21 6.92
C ARG A 143 -8.92 -17.15 7.27
N ARG A 144 -8.64 -16.85 8.53
CA ARG A 144 -7.27 -16.71 9.07
C ARG A 144 -6.43 -15.67 8.35
N VAL A 145 -7.06 -14.67 7.74
CA VAL A 145 -6.41 -13.49 7.19
C VAL A 145 -6.94 -12.27 7.94
N MET A 146 -6.02 -11.43 8.40
CA MET A 146 -6.34 -10.24 9.18
C MET A 146 -5.77 -9.00 8.51
N SER A 147 -6.54 -7.92 8.53
CA SER A 147 -6.11 -6.58 8.12
C SER A 147 -4.76 -6.20 8.73
N ALA A 148 -3.85 -5.69 7.91
CA ALA A 148 -2.61 -5.06 8.38
C ALA A 148 -2.89 -3.93 9.39
N TRP A 149 -3.96 -3.16 9.18
CA TRP A 149 -4.36 -2.08 10.07
C TRP A 149 -4.75 -2.57 11.47
N ARG A 150 -5.37 -3.75 11.58
CA ARG A 150 -5.75 -4.37 12.87
C ARG A 150 -4.54 -5.02 13.52
N ILE A 151 -3.73 -5.73 12.73
CA ILE A 151 -2.49 -6.38 13.21
C ILE A 151 -1.54 -5.35 13.81
N ALA A 152 -1.42 -4.15 13.22
CA ALA A 152 -0.52 -3.11 13.73
C ALA A 152 -0.79 -2.76 15.20
N GLY A 153 -2.06 -2.60 15.59
CA GLY A 153 -2.43 -2.34 16.97
C GLY A 153 -2.04 -3.48 17.93
N ILE A 154 -2.20 -4.73 17.46
CA ILE A 154 -1.78 -5.92 18.22
C ILE A 154 -0.27 -5.93 18.42
N LEU A 155 0.51 -5.70 17.35
CA LEU A 155 1.97 -5.67 17.43
C LEU A 155 2.48 -4.56 18.35
N HIS A 156 1.90 -3.36 18.28
CA HIS A 156 2.25 -2.28 19.22
C HIS A 156 2.03 -2.70 20.68
N GLY A 157 0.94 -3.44 20.96
CA GLY A 157 0.67 -3.99 22.28
C GLY A 157 1.67 -5.07 22.70
N LEU A 158 1.95 -6.04 21.82
CA LEU A 158 2.89 -7.14 22.08
C LEU A 158 4.32 -6.65 22.31
N GLU A 159 4.74 -5.65 21.54
CA GLU A 159 6.09 -5.07 21.59
C GLU A 159 6.25 -3.96 22.63
N GLY A 160 5.16 -3.56 23.31
CA GLY A 160 5.17 -2.47 24.30
C GLY A 160 5.52 -1.10 23.71
N TRP A 161 5.25 -0.86 22.42
CA TRP A 161 5.56 0.42 21.78
C TRP A 161 4.57 1.51 22.18
N ASN A 162 4.98 2.36 23.11
CA ASN A 162 4.17 3.48 23.60
C ASN A 162 4.31 4.73 22.70
N MET A 163 3.80 4.65 21.47
CA MET A 163 3.73 5.78 20.56
C MET A 163 2.47 5.74 19.70
N ASN A 164 2.10 6.92 19.20
CA ASN A 164 0.95 7.07 18.34
C ASN A 164 1.33 6.84 16.87
N GLU A 165 0.37 6.29 16.15
CA GLU A 165 0.39 6.21 14.71
C GLU A 165 -0.97 6.72 14.22
N CYS A 166 -1.11 8.04 14.13
CA CYS A 166 -2.37 8.70 13.76
C CYS A 166 -2.10 10.07 13.13
N GLY A 167 -3.07 10.62 12.40
CA GLY A 167 -2.88 11.88 11.69
C GLY A 167 -1.86 11.70 10.57
N ASN A 168 -0.73 12.42 10.64
CA ASN A 168 0.39 12.26 9.69
C ASN A 168 1.53 11.39 10.26
N ASP A 169 1.47 11.00 11.53
CA ASP A 169 2.55 10.26 12.17
C ASP A 169 2.56 8.80 11.69
N MET A 170 3.74 8.36 11.25
CA MET A 170 4.03 6.99 10.83
C MET A 170 4.99 6.34 11.83
N PHE A 171 4.78 5.05 12.09
CA PHE A 171 5.75 4.22 12.78
C PHE A 171 6.83 3.74 11.80
N ASN A 172 7.96 3.26 12.31
CA ASN A 172 9.03 2.73 11.46
C ASN A 172 8.55 1.47 10.70
N ILE A 173 8.43 1.60 9.38
CA ILE A 173 7.88 0.60 8.45
C ILE A 173 8.68 -0.71 8.51
N ASP A 174 10.01 -0.64 8.54
CA ASP A 174 10.85 -1.83 8.58
C ASP A 174 10.75 -2.54 9.94
N LYS A 175 10.71 -1.78 11.04
CA LYS A 175 10.58 -2.33 12.40
C LYS A 175 9.25 -3.06 12.60
N ILE A 176 8.13 -2.47 12.17
CA ILE A 176 6.81 -3.13 12.30
C ILE A 176 6.68 -4.32 11.37
N TRP A 177 7.31 -4.29 10.19
CA TRP A 177 7.39 -5.44 9.30
C TRP A 177 8.20 -6.60 9.92
N GLN A 178 9.35 -6.33 10.53
CA GLN A 178 10.12 -7.38 11.19
C GLN A 178 9.36 -7.98 12.36
N ALA A 179 8.70 -7.16 13.18
CA ALA A 179 7.87 -7.66 14.27
C ALA A 179 6.70 -8.51 13.76
N SER A 180 6.04 -8.11 12.65
CA SER A 180 4.91 -8.87 12.09
C SER A 180 5.30 -10.26 11.55
N LEU A 181 6.58 -10.48 11.25
CA LEU A 181 7.09 -11.79 10.84
C LEU A 181 7.54 -12.66 12.02
N GLN A 182 7.77 -12.06 13.20
CA GLN A 182 8.23 -12.77 14.39
C GLN A 182 7.09 -13.36 15.22
N HIS A 183 5.91 -12.71 15.21
CA HIS A 183 4.70 -13.13 15.92
C HIS A 183 3.77 -13.96 15.03
#